data_AF-A0A060BWI6-F1
#
_entry.id   AF-A0A060BWI6-F1
#
_cell.length_a   1.000
_cell.length_b   1.000
_cell.length_c   1.000
_cell.angle_alpha   90.00
_cell.angle_beta   90.00
_cell.angle_gamma   90.00
#
_symmetry.space_group_name_H-M   'P 1'
#
loop_
_entity.id
_entity.type
_entity.pdbx_description
1 polymer ?
#
loop_
_entity_poly.entity_id
_entity_poly.type
_entity_poly.pdbx_seq_one_letter_code
_entity_poly.pdbx_strand_id
1 'polypeptide(L)'
;MGTADTIRGFALNVSNYNTTTDEFAYAHELNSLLGWGHALIDTSRNGAGPDGSVWCNPPDRLIGDAGGTYGDDVVDTNLWIKPPGESDGECNGGPVAGAWWPEGSVELTRDVIG
;
A
#
# COMPACT_ATOMS: atom_id res chain seq x y z
N MET A 1 28.45 -1.19 13.72
CA MET A 1 27.67 -1.57 12.52
C MET A 1 26.37 -0.79 12.58
N GLY A 2 26.19 0.16 11.67
CA GLY A 2 24.94 0.92 11.56
C GLY A 2 23.92 0.13 10.73
N THR A 3 22.63 0.39 10.94
CA THR A 3 21.52 -0.25 10.22
C THR A 3 21.63 -0.15 8.69
N ALA A 4 22.23 0.92 8.18
CA ALA A 4 22.39 1.20 6.75
C ALA A 4 23.17 0.13 5.96
N ASP A 5 24.13 -0.57 6.58
CA ASP A 5 24.95 -1.59 5.88
C ASP A 5 24.26 -2.95 5.74
N THR A 6 23.08 -3.11 6.37
CA THR A 6 22.38 -4.40 6.49
C THR A 6 20.92 -4.37 6.03
N ILE A 7 20.37 -3.17 5.79
CA ILE A 7 18.98 -2.97 5.39
C ILE A 7 18.99 -2.19 4.07
N ARG A 8 18.32 -2.73 3.03
CA ARG A 8 18.19 -2.06 1.71
C ARG A 8 17.43 -0.74 1.79
N GLY A 9 16.42 -0.69 2.66
CA GLY A 9 15.61 0.49 2.91
C GLY A 9 14.30 0.15 3.61
N PHE A 10 13.18 0.72 3.17
CA PHE A 10 11.89 0.70 3.87
C PHE A 10 10.72 0.34 2.96
N ALA A 11 9.63 -0.15 3.55
CA ALA A 11 8.37 -0.40 2.85
C ALA A 11 7.31 0.58 3.36
N LEU A 12 6.60 1.21 2.43
CA LEU A 12 5.62 2.25 2.70
C LEU A 12 4.21 1.79 2.29
N ASN A 13 3.21 2.50 2.80
CA ASN A 13 1.79 2.27 2.56
C ASN A 13 1.25 0.87 2.91
N VAL A 14 2.02 0.00 3.60
CA VAL A 14 1.63 -1.40 3.83
C VAL A 14 0.25 -1.48 4.49
N SER A 15 -0.68 -2.15 3.81
CA SER A 15 -2.10 -2.26 4.23
C SER A 15 -2.87 -0.93 4.33
N ASN A 16 -2.37 0.16 3.76
CA ASN A 16 -3.02 1.46 3.75
C ASN A 16 -3.45 1.84 2.32
N TYR A 17 -3.88 3.08 2.13
CA TYR A 17 -4.62 3.56 0.97
C TYR A 17 -4.07 4.88 0.42
N ASN A 18 -2.95 5.38 0.94
CA ASN A 18 -2.37 6.65 0.48
C ASN A 18 -2.02 6.57 -1.01
N THR A 19 -2.12 7.71 -1.69
CA THR A 19 -1.89 7.76 -3.14
C THR A 19 -0.43 7.42 -3.46
N THR A 20 -0.19 6.80 -4.61
CA THR A 20 1.18 6.49 -5.05
C THR A 20 2.06 7.75 -5.12
N THR A 21 1.50 8.87 -5.57
CA THR A 21 2.21 10.16 -5.62
C THR A 21 2.68 10.63 -4.25
N ASP A 22 1.81 10.56 -3.24
CA ASP A 22 2.15 11.00 -1.87
C ASP A 22 3.21 10.08 -1.25
N GLU A 23 3.10 8.77 -1.49
CA GLU A 23 4.06 7.79 -0.97
C GLU A 23 5.44 7.90 -1.66
N PHE A 24 5.49 8.26 -2.95
CA PHE A 24 6.74 8.62 -3.62
C PHE A 24 7.36 9.87 -2.99
N ALA A 25 6.59 10.93 -2.78
CA ALA A 25 7.08 12.15 -2.13
C ALA A 25 7.64 11.85 -0.73
N TYR A 26 6.94 11.02 0.04
CA TYR A 26 7.38 10.61 1.37
C TYR A 26 8.65 9.74 1.33
N ALA A 27 8.77 8.83 0.35
CA ALA A 27 9.98 8.04 0.16
C ALA A 27 11.22 8.89 -0.09
N HIS A 28 11.09 9.91 -0.94
CA HIS A 28 12.16 10.86 -1.25
C HIS A 28 12.54 11.73 -0.04
N GLU A 29 11.55 12.17 0.74
CA GLU A 29 11.79 12.89 1.99
C GLU A 29 12.58 12.03 2.99
N LEU A 30 12.17 10.77 3.20
CA LEU A 30 12.87 9.84 4.08
C LEU A 30 14.29 9.55 3.61
N ASN A 31 14.49 9.28 2.32
CA ASN A 31 15.81 9.04 1.75
C ASN A 31 16.73 10.26 1.99
N SER A 32 16.22 11.47 1.75
CA SER A 32 16.96 12.73 1.97
C SER A 32 17.36 12.94 3.44
N LEU A 33 16.44 12.69 4.37
CA LEU A 33 16.69 12.84 5.81
C LEU A 33 17.66 11.80 6.37
N LEU A 34 17.59 10.57 5.86
CA LEU A 34 18.43 9.46 6.32
C LEU A 34 19.81 9.46 5.63
N GLY A 35 19.90 9.98 4.40
CA GLY A 35 21.08 9.89 3.55
C GLY A 35 21.34 8.48 2.98
N TRP A 36 20.38 7.57 3.11
CA TRP A 36 20.41 6.20 2.60
C TRP A 36 18.99 5.62 2.49
N GLY A 37 18.88 4.46 1.83
CA GLY A 37 17.67 3.63 1.86
C GLY A 37 16.78 3.80 0.63
N HIS A 38 16.39 2.68 0.03
CA HIS A 38 15.40 2.63 -1.05
C HIS A 38 14.00 2.31 -0.52
N ALA A 39 12.97 2.58 -1.30
CA ALA A 39 11.59 2.32 -0.90
C ALA A 39 10.92 1.24 -1.75
N LEU A 40 10.06 0.44 -1.12
CA LEU A 40 8.99 -0.28 -1.78
C LEU A 40 7.65 0.36 -1.36
N ILE A 41 6.71 0.49 -2.28
CA ILE A 41 5.39 1.07 -1.99
C ILE A 41 4.30 0.02 -2.18
N ASP A 42 3.50 -0.21 -1.15
CA ASP A 42 2.29 -1.03 -1.27
C ASP A 42 1.23 -0.27 -2.07
N THR A 43 0.79 -0.88 -3.16
CA THR A 43 -0.25 -0.36 -4.08
C THR A 43 -1.44 -1.30 -4.14
N SER A 44 -1.52 -2.27 -3.22
CA SER A 44 -2.58 -3.29 -3.20
C SER A 44 -3.99 -2.72 -3.21
N ARG A 45 -4.23 -1.57 -2.55
CA ARG A 45 -5.58 -1.03 -2.34
C ARG A 45 -5.69 0.49 -2.50
N ASN A 46 -4.71 1.14 -3.12
CA ASN A 46 -4.66 2.60 -3.15
C ASN A 46 -5.19 3.26 -4.43
N GLY A 47 -5.88 2.52 -5.31
CA GLY A 47 -6.35 3.03 -6.62
C GLY A 47 -7.37 4.16 -6.53
N ALA A 48 -8.05 4.31 -5.39
CA ALA A 48 -8.98 5.41 -5.11
C ALA A 48 -8.45 6.41 -4.06
N GLY A 49 -7.19 6.27 -3.62
CA GLY A 49 -6.61 7.04 -2.52
C GLY A 49 -7.20 6.69 -1.14
N PRO A 50 -6.92 7.48 -0.09
CA PRO A 50 -7.44 7.23 1.26
C PRO A 50 -8.81 7.87 1.51
N ASP A 51 -9.56 7.33 2.47
CA ASP A 51 -10.73 7.99 3.06
C ASP A 51 -10.33 8.65 4.38
N GLY A 52 -9.75 9.85 4.28
CA GLY A 52 -9.19 10.55 5.44
C GLY A 52 -8.14 9.69 6.16
N SER A 53 -8.36 9.44 7.45
CA SER A 53 -7.51 8.57 8.28
C SER A 53 -8.08 7.16 8.50
N VAL A 54 -9.17 6.81 7.80
CA VAL A 54 -9.83 5.50 7.94
C VAL A 54 -8.96 4.45 7.24
N TRP A 55 -8.44 3.52 8.03
CA TRP A 55 -7.59 2.42 7.55
C TRP A 55 -8.28 1.06 7.61
N CYS A 56 -9.31 0.92 8.44
CA CYS A 56 -9.93 -0.38 8.71
C CYS A 56 -11.11 -0.59 7.76
N ASN A 57 -10.92 -1.40 6.71
CA ASN A 57 -11.94 -1.69 5.68
C ASN A 57 -12.76 -0.45 5.19
N PRO A 58 -12.14 0.70 4.86
CA PRO A 58 -12.88 1.83 4.31
C PRO A 58 -13.64 1.41 3.03
N PRO A 59 -14.90 1.87 2.85
CA PRO A 59 -15.64 1.62 1.63
C PRO A 59 -15.06 2.37 0.44
N ASP A 60 -15.50 2.03 -0.77
CA ASP A 60 -15.19 2.76 -2.01
C ASP A 60 -13.71 2.87 -2.34
N ARG A 61 -12.89 1.96 -1.83
CA ARG A 61 -11.48 1.82 -2.22
C ARG A 61 -11.36 0.86 -3.39
N LEU A 62 -10.29 1.01 -4.16
CA LEU A 62 -10.00 0.20 -5.34
C LEU A 62 -8.60 -0.36 -5.24
N ILE A 63 -8.35 -1.52 -5.86
CA ILE A 63 -6.98 -1.97 -6.08
C ILE A 63 -6.18 -0.88 -6.81
N GLY A 64 -4.91 -0.72 -6.45
CA GLY A 64 -3.98 0.14 -7.19
C GLY A 64 -3.31 -0.61 -8.33
N ASP A 65 -2.30 0.03 -8.92
CA ASP A 65 -1.56 -0.53 -10.05
C ASP A 65 -0.82 -1.83 -9.69
N ALA A 66 -0.64 -2.69 -10.69
CA ALA A 66 0.05 -3.96 -10.52
C ALA A 66 1.52 -3.77 -10.09
N GLY A 67 2.07 -4.73 -9.36
CA GLY A 67 3.47 -4.68 -8.94
C GLY A 67 4.44 -4.60 -10.13
N GLY A 68 5.51 -3.81 -10.01
CA GLY A 68 6.46 -3.56 -11.09
C GLY A 68 6.08 -2.43 -12.06
N THR A 69 4.99 -1.71 -11.80
CA THR A 69 4.53 -0.59 -12.66
C THR A 69 5.38 0.66 -12.48
N TYR A 70 5.85 0.91 -11.25
CA TYR A 70 6.56 2.13 -10.88
C TYR A 70 7.99 1.84 -10.42
N GLY A 71 8.85 2.86 -10.51
CA GLY A 71 10.20 2.87 -9.94
C GLY A 71 10.99 4.12 -10.36
N ASP A 72 11.92 4.56 -9.52
CA ASP A 72 12.89 5.64 -9.77
C ASP A 72 14.22 5.36 -9.04
N ASP A 73 15.03 6.41 -8.77
CA ASP A 73 16.32 6.27 -8.09
C ASP A 73 16.19 6.01 -6.57
N VAL A 74 15.05 6.29 -5.96
CA VAL A 74 14.75 6.06 -4.54
C VAL A 74 13.76 4.90 -4.35
N VAL A 75 12.63 4.90 -5.06
CA VAL A 75 11.63 3.84 -5.03
C VAL A 75 12.05 2.73 -5.97
N ASP A 76 12.45 1.58 -5.40
CA ASP A 76 12.87 0.41 -6.19
C ASP A 76 11.70 -0.12 -7.04
N THR A 77 10.51 -0.29 -6.44
CA THR A 77 9.26 -0.56 -7.17
C THR A 77 8.00 -0.49 -6.27
N ASN A 78 6.82 -0.57 -6.88
CA ASN A 78 5.58 -0.86 -6.16
C ASN A 78 5.29 -2.36 -6.11
N LEU A 79 4.64 -2.81 -5.03
CA LEU A 79 4.19 -4.19 -4.83
C LEU A 79 2.76 -4.19 -4.29
N TRP A 80 2.10 -5.35 -4.33
CA TRP A 80 0.95 -5.62 -3.48
C TRP A 80 1.44 -6.40 -2.27
N ILE A 81 1.64 -5.70 -1.16
CA ILE A 81 2.14 -6.33 0.08
C ILE A 81 0.96 -6.87 0.88
N LYS A 82 -0.08 -6.04 1.09
CA LYS A 82 -1.37 -6.51 1.61
C LYS A 82 -2.12 -7.28 0.52
N PRO A 83 -2.61 -8.51 0.78
CA PRO A 83 -3.47 -9.21 -0.17
C PRO A 83 -4.85 -8.52 -0.28
N PRO A 84 -5.26 -8.04 -1.47
CA PRO A 84 -6.60 -7.48 -1.66
C PRO A 84 -7.67 -8.57 -1.47
N GLY A 85 -8.56 -8.36 -0.49
CA GLY A 85 -9.60 -9.33 -0.11
C GLY A 85 -9.40 -9.93 1.27
N GLU A 86 -8.26 -9.74 1.93
CA GLU A 86 -8.18 -9.98 3.36
C GLU A 86 -8.68 -8.77 4.16
N SER A 87 -9.49 -9.02 5.19
CA SER A 87 -10.00 -7.96 6.06
C SER A 87 -8.92 -7.35 6.96
N ASP A 88 -9.10 -6.09 7.34
CA ASP A 88 -8.30 -5.38 8.34
C ASP A 88 -8.85 -5.54 9.78
N GLY A 89 -10.05 -6.11 9.95
CA GLY A 89 -10.70 -6.30 11.25
C GLY A 89 -12.22 -6.20 11.20
N GLU A 90 -12.87 -6.37 12.36
CA GLU A 90 -14.34 -6.34 12.52
C GLU A 90 -14.92 -4.91 12.48
N CYS A 91 -14.62 -4.19 11.41
CA CYS A 91 -15.01 -2.82 11.12
C CYS A 91 -15.63 -2.76 9.72
N ASN A 92 -16.59 -1.84 9.51
CA ASN A 92 -17.22 -1.63 8.21
C ASN A 92 -17.73 -2.93 7.53
N GLY A 93 -18.22 -3.87 8.35
CA GLY A 93 -18.77 -5.15 7.88
C GLY A 93 -17.75 -6.24 7.58
N GLY A 94 -16.45 -6.00 7.78
CA GLY A 94 -15.41 -7.00 7.58
C GLY A 94 -15.36 -8.08 8.68
N PRO A 95 -14.84 -9.27 8.36
CA PRO A 95 -14.52 -10.32 9.34
C PRO A 95 -13.27 -9.99 10.17
N VAL A 96 -12.84 -10.90 11.04
CA VAL A 96 -11.57 -10.76 11.79
C VAL A 96 -10.38 -10.49 10.87
N ALA A 97 -9.40 -9.72 11.36
CA ALA A 97 -8.24 -9.31 10.57
C ALA A 97 -7.49 -10.52 9.97
N GLY A 98 -7.13 -10.42 8.69
CA GLY A 98 -6.47 -11.48 7.92
C GLY A 98 -7.39 -12.59 7.42
N ALA A 99 -8.67 -12.61 7.80
CA ALA A 99 -9.62 -13.52 7.19
C ALA A 99 -9.92 -13.11 5.74
N TRP A 100 -10.02 -14.11 4.86
CA TRP A 100 -10.50 -13.91 3.50
C TRP A 100 -11.95 -13.40 3.51
N TRP A 101 -12.19 -12.34 2.76
CA TRP A 101 -13.45 -11.61 2.71
C TRP A 101 -13.88 -11.42 1.24
N PRO A 102 -14.71 -12.33 0.70
CA PRO A 102 -15.13 -12.29 -0.70
C PRO A 102 -15.78 -10.97 -1.10
N GLU A 103 -16.66 -10.41 -0.26
CA GLU A 103 -17.37 -9.17 -0.55
C GLU A 103 -16.40 -7.98 -0.65
N GLY A 104 -15.43 -7.89 0.26
CA GLY A 104 -14.39 -6.87 0.21
C GLY A 104 -13.48 -7.00 -1.02
N SER A 105 -13.20 -8.23 -1.46
CA SER A 105 -12.44 -8.48 -2.70
C SER A 105 -13.18 -8.03 -3.95
N VAL A 106 -14.48 -8.34 -4.05
CA VAL A 106 -15.33 -7.89 -5.16
C VAL A 106 -15.39 -6.37 -5.21
N GLU A 107 -15.60 -5.71 -4.08
CA GLU A 107 -15.63 -4.25 -3.98
C GLU A 107 -14.31 -3.61 -4.46
N LEU A 108 -13.16 -4.09 -3.96
CA LEU A 108 -11.85 -3.56 -4.36
C LEU A 108 -11.55 -3.72 -5.86
N THR A 109 -12.15 -4.73 -6.51
CA THR A 109 -11.88 -5.09 -7.91
C THR A 109 -12.99 -4.69 -8.87
N ARG A 110 -13.99 -3.92 -8.40
CA ARG A 110 -15.21 -3.60 -9.18
C ARG A 110 -14.96 -2.93 -10.53
N ASP A 111 -13.82 -2.25 -10.70
CA ASP A 111 -13.44 -1.53 -11.93
C ASP A 111 -12.41 -2.28 -12.80
N VAL A 112 -12.06 -3.53 -12.43
CA VAL A 112 -11.01 -4.31 -13.11
C VAL A 112 -11.55 -5.13 -14.29
N ILE A 113 -12.86 -5.39 -14.30
CA ILE A 113 -13.51 -6.19 -15.34
C ILE A 113 -14.42 -5.27 -16.17
N GLY A 114 -13.94 -4.94 -17.37
CA GLY A 114 -14.72 -4.38 -18.49
C GLY A 114 -14.79 -5.38 -19.64
#